data_AF-A0A9D6XS65-F1
#
_entry.id   AF-A0A9D6XS65-F1
#
_cell.length_a   1.000
_cell.length_b   1.000
_cell.length_c   1.000
_cell.angle_alpha   90.00
_cell.angle_beta   90.00
_cell.angle_gamma   90.00
#
_symmetry.space_group_name_H-M   'P 1'
#
loop_
_entity.id
_entity.type
_entity.pdbx_description
1 polymer ?
#
loop_
_entity_poly.entity_id
_entity_poly.type
_entity_poly.pdbx_seq_one_letter_code
_entity_poly.pdbx_strand_id
1 'polypeptide(L)'
;MFARKIRVEVVGPGEARACPLAWLDSYSMRSFTGRSAFDETLPVADGWLEASFRVNLDALRVDMEDWMTRKFGKGKAVRLQLTSSR
;
A
#
# COMPACT_ATOMS: atom_id res chain seq x y z
N MET A 1 13.57 -0.37 11.52
CA MET A 1 12.69 -0.82 12.63
C MET A 1 11.26 -0.69 12.14
N PHE A 2 10.55 -1.80 11.98
CA PHE A 2 9.12 -1.79 11.62
C PHE A 2 8.31 -1.50 12.87
N ALA A 3 7.60 -0.38 12.88
CA ALA A 3 7.14 0.26 14.11
C ALA A 3 5.62 0.18 14.30
N ARG A 4 4.87 -0.08 13.22
CA ARG A 4 3.43 -0.25 13.24
C ARG A 4 2.96 -1.16 12.12
N LYS A 5 1.78 -1.75 12.32
CA LYS A 5 1.03 -2.47 11.29
C LYS A 5 0.01 -1.55 10.65
N ILE A 6 -0.05 -1.57 9.33
CA ILE A 6 -0.99 -0.82 8.50
C ILE A 6 -1.89 -1.85 7.81
N ARG A 7 -3.19 -1.74 8.08
CA ARG A 7 -4.22 -2.43 7.32
C ARG A 7 -4.42 -1.70 6.00
N VAL A 8 -4.35 -2.42 4.88
CA VAL A 8 -4.49 -1.88 3.52
C VAL A 8 -5.66 -2.57 2.83
N GLU A 9 -6.67 -1.80 2.47
CA GLU A 9 -7.92 -2.32 1.90
C GLU A 9 -8.21 -1.62 0.58
N VAL A 10 -8.56 -2.40 -0.45
CA VAL A 10 -8.99 -1.89 -1.74
C VAL A 10 -10.48 -1.62 -1.66
N VAL A 11 -10.86 -0.36 -1.85
CA VAL A 11 -12.26 0.06 -1.89
C VAL A 11 -12.81 -0.22 -3.27
N GLY A 12 -13.73 -1.18 -3.36
CA GLY A 12 -14.46 -1.53 -4.58
C GLY A 12 -15.94 -1.17 -4.49
N PRO A 13 -16.71 -1.32 -5.59
CA PRO A 13 -18.16 -1.23 -5.53
C PRO A 13 -18.70 -2.36 -4.64
N GLY A 14 -19.22 -2.01 -3.47
CA GLY A 14 -19.80 -2.94 -2.50
C GLY A 14 -19.03 -2.98 -1.18
N GLU A 15 -17.82 -3.54 -1.19
CA GLU A 15 -17.06 -3.79 0.05
C GLU A 15 -15.57 -3.45 -0.09
N ALA A 16 -14.96 -3.06 1.03
CA ALA A 16 -13.52 -2.96 1.16
C ALA A 16 -12.93 -4.37 1.30
N ARG A 17 -12.03 -4.76 0.38
CA ARG A 17 -11.36 -6.06 0.42
C ARG A 17 -9.90 -5.91 0.82
N ALA A 18 -9.33 -6.93 1.47
CA ALA A 18 -7.90 -6.96 1.74
C ALA A 18 -7.10 -6.74 0.44
N CYS A 19 -6.11 -5.85 0.46
CA CYS A 19 -5.23 -5.64 -0.68
C CYS A 19 -4.39 -6.90 -0.93
N PRO A 20 -4.39 -7.49 -2.14
CA PRO A 20 -3.63 -8.72 -2.39
C PRO A 20 -2.13 -8.55 -2.06
N LEU A 21 -1.53 -9.54 -1.40
CA LEU A 21 -0.11 -9.52 -1.04
C LEU A 21 0.78 -9.30 -2.28
N ALA A 22 0.44 -9.91 -3.42
CA ALA A 22 1.16 -9.70 -4.68
C ALA A 22 1.15 -8.23 -5.16
N TRP A 23 0.10 -7.45 -4.84
CA TRP A 23 0.05 -6.02 -5.17
C TRP A 23 0.94 -5.21 -4.24
N LEU A 24 0.96 -5.57 -2.95
CA LEU A 24 1.83 -4.98 -1.94
C LEU A 24 3.30 -5.28 -2.24
N ASP A 25 3.64 -6.52 -2.58
CA ASP A 25 4.98 -6.92 -3.01
C ASP A 25 5.40 -6.15 -4.26
N SER A 26 4.53 -6.07 -5.27
CA SER A 26 4.82 -5.29 -6.47
C SER A 26 5.03 -3.80 -6.18
N TYR A 27 4.38 -3.25 -5.14
CA TYR A 27 4.60 -1.88 -4.70
C TYR A 27 5.90 -1.72 -3.92
N SER A 28 6.22 -2.62 -2.98
CA SER A 28 7.43 -2.51 -2.15
C SER A 28 8.71 -2.86 -2.93
N MET A 29 8.63 -3.67 -3.99
CA MET A 29 9.76 -3.88 -4.93
C MET A 29 10.02 -2.67 -5.83
N ARG A 30 9.22 -1.60 -5.74
CA ARG A 30 9.36 -0.37 -6.54
C ARG A 30 10.63 0.44 -6.21
N SER A 31 11.37 0.12 -5.13
CA SER A 31 12.66 0.77 -4.79
C SER A 31 13.66 0.81 -5.95
N PHE A 32 13.53 -0.04 -6.96
CA PHE A 32 14.31 0.04 -8.21
C PHE A 32 14.03 1.33 -9.05
N THR A 33 12.98 2.10 -8.74
CA THR A 33 12.53 3.25 -9.55
C THR A 33 12.81 4.64 -8.95
N GLY A 34 13.52 4.72 -7.82
CA GLY A 34 14.13 5.98 -7.34
C GLY A 34 13.33 6.84 -6.34
N ARG A 35 12.30 6.32 -5.66
CA ARG A 35 11.62 7.01 -4.54
C ARG A 35 11.86 6.29 -3.22
N SER A 36 12.85 6.73 -2.44
CA SER A 36 13.24 6.10 -1.16
C SER A 36 12.32 6.39 0.03
N ALA A 37 11.32 7.26 -0.12
CA ALA A 37 10.43 7.66 0.99
C ALA A 37 9.59 6.51 1.57
N PHE A 38 9.48 5.39 0.85
CA PHE A 38 8.66 4.23 1.23
C PHE A 38 9.47 2.93 1.33
N ASP A 39 10.81 3.01 1.29
CA ASP A 39 11.71 1.86 1.50
C ASP A 39 11.57 1.26 2.90
N GLU A 40 11.01 2.01 3.85
CA GLU A 40 10.66 1.55 5.20
C GLU A 40 9.27 0.89 5.26
N THR A 41 8.81 0.24 4.18
CA THR A 41 7.56 -0.55 4.13
C THR A 41 7.84 -2.02 3.83
N LEU A 42 7.13 -2.93 4.49
CA LEU A 42 7.29 -4.38 4.35
C LEU A 42 5.91 -5.06 4.24
N PRO A 43 5.58 -5.68 3.10
CA PRO A 43 4.39 -6.52 2.98
C PRO A 43 4.53 -7.77 3.87
N VAL A 44 3.48 -8.10 4.63
CA VAL A 44 3.50 -9.26 5.54
C VAL A 44 2.38 -10.27 5.26
N ALA A 45 1.23 -9.82 4.76
CA ALA A 45 0.10 -10.67 4.38
C ALA A 45 -0.90 -9.87 3.53
N ASP A 46 -1.96 -10.52 3.05
CA ASP A 46 -3.06 -9.84 2.37
C ASP A 46 -3.65 -8.71 3.23
N GLY A 47 -3.56 -7.50 2.70
CA GLY A 47 -4.02 -6.26 3.30
C GLY A 47 -3.24 -5.88 4.56
N TRP A 48 -2.02 -6.36 4.73
CA TRP A 48 -1.15 -6.00 5.85
C TRP A 48 0.24 -5.57 5.39
N LEU A 49 0.63 -4.39 5.84
CA LEU A 49 1.92 -3.77 5.58
C LEU A 49 2.51 -3.31 6.91
N GLU A 50 3.77 -3.61 7.16
CA GLU A 50 4.53 -3.03 8.26
C GLU A 50 5.28 -1.80 7.78
N ALA A 51 5.35 -0.75 8.61
CA ALA A 51 6.08 0.46 8.25
C ALA A 51 6.72 1.16 9.45
N SER A 52 7.74 1.96 9.17
CA SER A 52 8.29 2.94 10.13
C SER A 52 7.26 4.05 10.43
N PHE A 53 7.37 4.67 11.62
CA PHE A 53 6.56 5.85 11.96
C PHE A 53 6.87 7.08 11.10
N ARG A 54 8.01 7.09 10.39
CA ARG A 54 8.38 8.16 9.46
C ARG A 54 7.57 8.16 8.19
N VAL A 55 6.98 7.02 7.83
CA VAL A 55 6.14 6.90 6.64
C VAL A 55 4.86 7.70 6.88
N ASN A 56 4.56 8.68 6.04
CA ASN A 56 3.28 9.38 6.10
C ASN A 56 2.19 8.49 5.48
N LEU A 57 1.14 8.17 6.25
CA LEU A 57 0.05 7.28 5.80
C LEU A 57 -0.73 7.84 4.61
N ASP A 58 -1.01 9.14 4.60
CA ASP A 58 -1.78 9.75 3.51
C ASP A 58 -0.94 9.83 2.23
N ALA A 59 0.33 10.22 2.36
CA ALA A 59 1.26 10.22 1.23
C ALA A 59 1.49 8.80 0.67
N LEU A 60 1.62 7.81 1.56
CA LEU A 60 1.71 6.39 1.19
C LEU A 60 0.45 5.95 0.43
N ARG A 61 -0.75 6.26 0.95
CA ARG A 61 -2.02 5.93 0.30
C ARG A 61 -2.08 6.50 -1.11
N VAL A 62 -1.79 7.79 -1.29
CA VAL A 62 -1.85 8.46 -2.60
C VAL A 62 -0.86 7.83 -3.59
N ASP A 63 0.38 7.56 -3.16
CA ASP A 63 1.39 6.96 -4.02
C ASP A 63 1.06 5.50 -4.38
N MET A 64 0.52 4.71 -3.43
CA MET A 64 0.02 3.36 -3.68
C MET A 64 -1.17 3.34 -4.64
N GLU A 65 -2.14 4.27 -4.49
CA GLU A 65 -3.28 4.41 -5.40
C GLU A 65 -2.82 4.70 -6.85
N ASP A 66 -1.86 5.62 -7.04
CA ASP A 66 -1.29 5.92 -8.37
C ASP A 66 -0.62 4.68 -8.97
N TRP A 67 0.26 4.03 -8.20
CA TRP A 67 0.97 2.85 -8.66
C TRP A 67 0.02 1.71 -9.03
N MET A 68 -0.93 1.38 -8.15
CA MET A 68 -1.87 0.29 -8.37
C MET A 68 -2.85 0.61 -9.48
N THR A 69 -3.26 1.86 -9.66
CA THR A 69 -4.07 2.27 -10.82
C THR A 69 -3.32 2.01 -12.12
N ARG A 70 -2.03 2.37 -12.18
CA ARG A 70 -1.19 2.17 -13.37
C ARG A 70 -0.87 0.70 -13.67
N LYS A 71 -0.67 -0.13 -12.64
CA LYS A 71 -0.28 -1.54 -12.78
C LYS A 71 -1.46 -2.50 -12.83
N PHE A 72 -2.48 -2.29 -12.01
CA PHE A 72 -3.58 -3.25 -11.77
C PHE A 72 -4.97 -2.68 -12.06
N GLY A 73 -5.10 -1.37 -12.25
CA GLY A 73 -6.40 -0.70 -12.41
C GLY A 73 -7.19 -1.10 -13.64
N LYS A 74 -6.55 -1.65 -14.69
CA LYS A 74 -7.21 -2.07 -15.95
C LYS A 74 -8.20 -1.01 -16.49
N GLY A 75 -7.82 0.27 -16.43
CA GLY A 75 -8.65 1.40 -16.86
C GLY A 75 -9.58 1.98 -15.78
N LYS A 76 -9.54 1.48 -14.55
CA LYS A 76 -10.27 2.03 -13.38
C LYS A 76 -9.29 2.48 -12.30
N ALA A 77 -9.62 3.58 -11.63
CA ALA A 77 -8.85 4.05 -10.48
C ALA A 77 -8.96 3.04 -9.33
N VAL A 78 -7.82 2.63 -8.78
CA VAL A 78 -7.74 1.84 -7.55
C VAL A 78 -7.77 2.82 -6.38
N ARG A 79 -8.73 2.64 -5.47
CA ARG A 79 -8.82 3.39 -4.22
C ARG A 79 -8.45 2.51 -3.04
N LEU A 80 -7.73 3.09 -2.09
CA LEU A 80 -7.23 2.38 -0.93
C LEU A 80 -7.68 3.07 0.36
N GLN A 81 -7.98 2.25 1.36
CA GLN A 81 -8.15 2.68 2.74
C GLN A 81 -6.97 2.13 3.55
N LEU A 82 -6.24 3.02 4.22
CA LEU A 82 -5.11 2.66 5.08
C LEU A 82 -5.46 3.00 6.52
N THR A 83 -5.39 2.01 7.39
CA THR A 83 -5.66 2.17 8.83
C THR A 83 -4.44 1.68 9.61
N SER A 84 -3.88 2.54 10.46
CA SER A 84 -2.82 2.12 11.38
C SER A 84 -3.42 1.37 12.56
N SER A 85 -2.92 0.17 12.83
CA SER A 85 -3.11 -0.51 14.11
C SER A 85 -1.93 -0.15 15.02
N ARG A 86 -2.21 0.13 16.29
CA ARG A 86 -1.20 0.44 17.33
C ARG A 86 -0.56 -0.83 17.86
#